data_AF-S0ENU2-F1
#
_entry.id   AF-S0ENU2-F1
#
_cell.length_a   1.000
_cell.length_b   1.000
_cell.length_c   1.000
_cell.angle_alpha   90.00
_cell.angle_beta   90.00
_cell.angle_gamma   90.00
#
_symmetry.space_group_name_H-M   'P 1'
#
loop_
_entity.id
_entity.type
_entity.pdbx_description
1 polymer ?
#
loop_
_entity_poly.entity_id
_entity_poly.type
_entity_poly.pdbx_seq_one_letter_code
_entity_poly.pdbx_strand_id
1 'polypeptide(L)'
;MGGESERHSGDDDSGGALKNIGDQLRPKSEDEGPYEEVFNFGTHSDPLTKLQQPRYSKTEDKKPRYYPPADATMTDVFETVKASEHQPKQNPGVIGRITQSLNPFGASEPSAVPERVNEKKPSHKSETSREKKLQKEVTQLRTEKISLSTSLNNLTIKFNLQSNDLDGKKRRIKQWEDWKTESDEHWRKRGEELRKAQGAYDRLFDDYKKLKKTKKDLETELDEERDVNKTLRQDIQNQEVVVTEAHSRAISLLAGHVSSDFPDDQVRTELQVLFEKCSEWCIDNRLPLIESVEETRNLMLTQGIMNDPDCEEHLRFDVTHRTATAVLLQAALTKTLMQTFLENPFFLGQHYLNKTALQGGFAEATVTWRIQTCQYLEQAFPPHNQAMQAYAEGFARTYEPLIEPLDRESLTQLTNLFATTCSLALRLWKLRTNIRVEELGDATLHRFQSMFGDMEAHPTVGLLKGDKRFDNRPICVVVRPRIVSEPVESENRGRGIVWSLAQVWVSNWEDAGP
;
A
#
# COMPACT_ATOMS: atom_id res chain seq x y z
N MET A 1 -22.12 -57.20 32.76
CA MET A 1 -21.53 -58.50 33.14
C MET A 1 -20.29 -58.64 32.28
N GLY A 2 -19.04 -58.71 32.75
CA GLY A 2 -18.36 -58.88 34.05
C GLY A 2 -16.94 -59.37 33.65
N GLY A 3 -15.81 -58.94 34.22
CA GLY A 3 -15.48 -58.85 35.64
C GLY A 3 -14.89 -60.20 36.11
N GLU A 4 -13.72 -60.31 36.74
CA GLU A 4 -12.62 -59.35 36.98
C GLU A 4 -11.36 -59.80 36.17
N SER A 5 -10.06 -59.52 36.45
CA SER A 5 -9.29 -58.70 37.44
C SER A 5 -7.94 -58.30 36.75
N GLU A 6 -6.78 -57.95 37.35
CA GLU A 6 -6.30 -57.98 38.74
C GLU A 6 -5.18 -56.93 39.02
N ARG A 7 -5.26 -56.29 40.20
CA ARG A 7 -4.23 -55.89 41.24
C ARG A 7 -2.75 -55.60 40.83
N HIS A 8 -1.99 -54.76 41.54
CA HIS A 8 -2.12 -54.21 42.91
C HIS A 8 -1.32 -52.89 43.13
N SER A 9 -1.71 -52.13 44.18
CA SER A 9 -0.97 -51.17 45.06
C SER A 9 0.43 -50.61 44.68
N GLY A 10 0.76 -49.34 45.00
CA GLY A 10 -0.01 -48.32 45.73
C GLY A 10 0.82 -47.10 46.19
N ASP A 11 0.17 -46.21 46.95
CA ASP A 11 0.62 -45.21 47.95
C ASP A 11 1.77 -44.24 47.58
N ASP A 12 1.52 -42.94 47.38
CA ASP A 12 1.38 -41.83 48.38
C ASP A 12 2.69 -41.40 49.08
N ASP A 13 3.15 -40.16 48.83
CA ASP A 13 3.33 -39.11 49.88
C ASP A 13 3.58 -37.69 49.26
N SER A 14 3.95 -36.70 50.07
CA SER A 14 3.50 -35.31 49.95
C SER A 14 4.59 -34.23 50.01
N GLY A 15 4.33 -33.10 49.33
CA GLY A 15 5.01 -31.82 49.55
C GLY A 15 6.35 -31.61 48.80
N GLY A 16 6.86 -30.38 48.63
CA GLY A 16 6.27 -29.08 48.98
C GLY A 16 7.25 -28.09 49.60
N ALA A 17 7.99 -27.32 48.79
CA ALA A 17 8.82 -26.20 49.28
C ALA A 17 9.02 -25.09 48.23
N LEU A 18 8.97 -23.84 48.67
CA LEU A 18 9.35 -22.64 47.90
C LEU A 18 10.81 -22.24 48.19
N LYS A 19 11.50 -21.63 47.21
CA LYS A 19 12.06 -20.25 47.30
C LYS A 19 13.02 -19.91 46.15
N ASN A 20 12.80 -18.71 45.57
CA ASN A 20 13.78 -17.69 45.14
C ASN A 20 14.88 -18.13 44.13
N ILE A 21 15.59 -17.27 43.38
CA ILE A 21 15.84 -15.82 43.37
C ILE A 21 15.57 -15.33 41.92
N GLY A 22 15.06 -14.12 41.63
CA GLY A 22 15.84 -12.88 41.42
C GLY A 22 16.91 -13.01 40.31
N ASP A 23 17.14 -12.03 39.44
CA ASP A 23 16.63 -10.66 39.35
C ASP A 23 16.91 -10.07 37.95
N GLN A 24 16.21 -8.99 37.57
CA GLN A 24 16.64 -7.81 36.75
C GLN A 24 17.56 -7.98 35.49
N LEU A 25 17.45 -7.23 34.38
CA LEU A 25 16.72 -5.99 34.02
C LEU A 25 16.63 -5.83 32.48
N ARG A 26 15.76 -4.92 31.99
CA ARG A 26 15.79 -4.32 30.62
C ARG A 26 16.60 -2.99 30.66
N PRO A 27 16.66 -2.19 29.56
CA PRO A 27 17.24 -2.41 28.23
C PRO A 27 18.41 -1.41 27.98
N LYS A 28 18.89 -1.24 26.75
CA LYS A 28 19.70 -0.06 26.33
C LYS A 28 19.41 0.42 24.91
N SER A 29 19.73 1.69 24.65
CA SER A 29 19.61 2.43 23.39
C SER A 29 20.96 3.09 23.02
N GLU A 30 21.06 3.64 21.80
CA GLU A 30 22.08 4.61 21.31
C GLU A 30 23.55 4.09 21.25
N ASP A 31 24.44 4.52 20.32
CA ASP A 31 24.34 5.25 19.03
C ASP A 31 25.69 5.05 18.25
N GLU A 32 25.90 5.78 17.14
CA GLU A 32 27.13 5.96 16.33
C GLU A 32 27.47 4.93 15.22
N GLY A 33 28.05 5.42 14.10
CA GLY A 33 28.32 4.71 12.83
C GLY A 33 29.78 4.27 12.64
N PRO A 34 30.48 4.52 11.49
CA PRO A 34 30.12 5.32 10.28
C PRO A 34 30.57 4.76 8.89
N TYR A 35 30.16 5.45 7.79
CA TYR A 35 30.64 5.34 6.37
C TYR A 35 30.48 3.95 5.67
N GLU A 36 30.52 3.78 4.34
CA GLU A 36 30.54 4.66 3.15
C GLU A 36 29.89 3.92 1.95
N GLU A 37 29.26 4.61 0.97
CA GLU A 37 29.51 4.40 -0.48
C GLU A 37 28.63 5.28 -1.41
N VAL A 38 29.32 6.16 -2.13
CA VAL A 38 29.08 6.76 -3.47
C VAL A 38 27.71 6.56 -4.16
N PHE A 39 26.90 7.63 -4.20
CA PHE A 39 26.01 7.90 -5.34
C PHE A 39 26.83 8.49 -6.51
N ASN A 40 26.63 8.02 -7.74
CA ASN A 40 27.26 8.61 -8.93
C ASN A 40 26.23 8.87 -10.04
N PHE A 41 25.90 10.14 -10.28
CA PHE A 41 24.91 10.56 -11.29
C PHE A 41 25.57 10.77 -12.66
N GLY A 42 25.41 9.81 -13.57
CA GLY A 42 25.77 9.96 -14.98
C GLY A 42 24.58 10.42 -15.83
N THR A 43 24.53 11.70 -16.18
CA THR A 43 23.46 12.26 -17.05
C THR A 43 23.92 12.44 -18.49
N HIS A 44 23.16 11.93 -19.47
CA HIS A 44 23.03 12.58 -20.80
C HIS A 44 21.79 12.12 -21.60
N SER A 45 21.10 13.11 -22.18
CA SER A 45 20.31 13.15 -23.43
C SER A 45 20.69 12.10 -24.51
N ASP A 46 19.84 11.60 -25.42
CA ASP A 46 18.46 11.89 -25.90
C ASP A 46 18.06 10.76 -26.93
N PRO A 47 16.94 10.75 -27.71
CA PRO A 47 15.66 11.49 -27.65
C PRO A 47 14.35 10.66 -27.87
N LEU A 48 13.22 11.30 -27.53
CA LEU A 48 11.86 11.24 -28.14
C LEU A 48 11.28 9.96 -28.85
N THR A 49 10.13 9.54 -28.33
CA THR A 49 8.90 9.05 -29.03
C THR A 49 8.85 7.67 -29.72
N LYS A 50 8.11 6.73 -29.09
CA LYS A 50 6.69 6.38 -29.45
C LYS A 50 6.13 5.27 -28.55
N LEU A 51 5.35 5.63 -27.53
CA LEU A 51 4.54 4.67 -26.77
C LEU A 51 3.17 4.49 -27.43
N GLN A 52 2.89 3.29 -27.93
CA GLN A 52 1.67 2.96 -28.64
C GLN A 52 0.73 2.13 -27.75
N GLN A 53 -0.17 2.79 -27.02
CA GLN A 53 -1.16 2.09 -26.19
C GLN A 53 -2.18 1.32 -27.05
N PRO A 54 -2.60 0.10 -26.64
CA PRO A 54 -3.59 -0.68 -27.36
C PRO A 54 -5.00 -0.07 -27.25
N ARG A 55 -5.77 -0.19 -28.33
CA ARG A 55 -7.16 0.27 -28.38
C ARG A 55 -8.08 -0.75 -27.68
N TYR A 56 -8.93 -0.27 -26.76
CA TYR A 56 -10.21 -0.91 -26.48
C TYR A 56 -11.34 -0.06 -27.05
N SER A 57 -12.22 -0.70 -27.82
CA SER A 57 -13.27 -0.01 -28.59
C SER A 57 -14.67 -0.41 -28.15
N LYS A 58 -15.39 0.57 -27.61
CA LYS A 58 -16.85 0.74 -27.61
C LYS A 58 -17.75 -0.42 -27.11
N THR A 59 -18.53 -0.10 -26.08
CA THR A 59 -19.99 -0.23 -26.14
C THR A 59 -20.65 1.12 -25.84
N GLU A 60 -21.92 1.28 -26.22
CA GLU A 60 -22.48 2.58 -26.59
C GLU A 60 -23.27 3.33 -25.51
N ASP A 61 -22.92 4.60 -25.35
CA ASP A 61 -23.80 5.78 -25.30
C ASP A 61 -25.08 5.78 -24.46
N LYS A 62 -25.01 6.48 -23.31
CA LYS A 62 -26.03 7.46 -22.90
C LYS A 62 -25.38 8.74 -22.36
N LYS A 63 -25.51 9.84 -23.10
CA LYS A 63 -25.01 11.19 -22.74
C LYS A 63 -26.20 12.18 -22.60
N PRO A 64 -25.99 13.42 -22.13
CA PRO A 64 -26.10 13.78 -20.72
C PRO A 64 -27.35 14.62 -20.41
N ARG A 65 -27.60 14.89 -19.12
CA ARG A 65 -28.34 16.08 -18.70
C ARG A 65 -27.40 17.02 -17.95
N TYR A 66 -27.03 18.11 -18.62
CA TYR A 66 -26.43 19.29 -18.01
C TYR A 66 -27.52 20.37 -17.97
N TYR A 67 -27.71 21.03 -16.84
CA TYR A 67 -28.51 22.26 -16.75
C TYR A 67 -27.59 23.38 -16.28
N PRO A 68 -27.63 24.56 -16.92
CA PRO A 68 -26.64 25.61 -16.68
C PRO A 68 -27.00 26.50 -15.48
N PRO A 69 -26.02 27.20 -14.90
CA PRO A 69 -26.28 28.47 -14.23
C PRO A 69 -26.53 29.56 -15.30
N ALA A 70 -27.62 30.32 -15.11
CA ALA A 70 -27.74 31.70 -15.58
C ALA A 70 -27.61 32.59 -14.33
N ASP A 71 -26.90 33.72 -14.33
CA ASP A 71 -27.12 34.95 -15.12
C ASP A 71 -28.54 35.52 -14.93
N ALA A 72 -28.76 36.78 -14.52
CA ALA A 72 -27.86 37.86 -14.07
C ALA A 72 -28.65 38.80 -13.11
N THR A 73 -28.30 40.04 -12.70
CA THR A 73 -27.37 41.07 -13.22
C THR A 73 -27.03 42.10 -12.11
N MET A 74 -26.33 43.17 -12.49
CA MET A 74 -26.28 44.52 -11.89
C MET A 74 -27.67 45.09 -11.46
N THR A 75 -27.82 46.16 -10.68
CA THR A 75 -26.99 47.39 -10.45
C THR A 75 -27.40 47.92 -9.06
N ASP A 76 -26.56 48.35 -8.10
CA ASP A 76 -25.43 49.30 -8.10
C ASP A 76 -25.85 50.79 -8.16
N VAL A 77 -25.10 51.62 -7.41
CA VAL A 77 -25.17 53.09 -7.24
C VAL A 77 -26.48 53.73 -6.72
N PHE A 78 -26.44 54.19 -5.46
CA PHE A 78 -26.58 55.63 -5.20
C PHE A 78 -25.86 56.06 -3.92
N GLU A 79 -24.63 56.56 -4.07
CA GLU A 79 -24.03 57.44 -3.08
C GLU A 79 -24.65 58.84 -3.18
N THR A 80 -24.97 59.47 -2.04
CA THR A 80 -24.90 60.93 -1.93
C THR A 80 -24.21 61.33 -0.63
N VAL A 81 -22.91 61.59 -0.75
CA VAL A 81 -22.08 62.34 0.19
C VAL A 81 -22.75 63.66 0.59
N LYS A 82 -22.72 64.01 1.88
CA LYS A 82 -22.30 65.34 2.35
C LYS A 82 -22.00 65.41 3.85
N ALA A 83 -20.89 66.11 4.15
CA ALA A 83 -20.47 66.55 5.47
C ALA A 83 -20.68 68.07 5.61
N SER A 84 -20.00 68.70 6.59
CA SER A 84 -20.14 70.11 7.02
C SER A 84 -21.42 70.32 7.86
N GLU A 85 -21.32 70.49 9.18
CA GLU A 85 -20.88 71.71 9.87
C GLU A 85 -21.69 72.95 9.47
N HIS A 86 -22.43 73.53 10.41
CA HIS A 86 -22.57 74.99 10.55
C HIS A 86 -23.11 75.34 11.96
N GLN A 87 -22.28 76.00 12.78
CA GLN A 87 -22.78 76.98 13.75
C GLN A 87 -22.88 78.33 13.03
N PRO A 88 -23.96 79.09 13.26
CA PRO A 88 -23.82 80.38 13.95
C PRO A 88 -24.61 80.34 15.27
N LYS A 89 -24.06 80.77 16.42
CA LYS A 89 -23.81 82.16 16.87
C LYS A 89 -25.07 83.01 17.12
N GLN A 90 -25.23 83.34 18.42
CA GLN A 90 -25.55 84.66 18.98
C GLN A 90 -26.98 85.27 18.84
N ASN A 91 -27.66 85.31 20.00
CA ASN A 91 -28.23 86.54 20.61
C ASN A 91 -29.46 87.22 19.94
N PRO A 92 -30.11 88.21 20.59
CA PRO A 92 -30.55 88.24 22.00
C PRO A 92 -32.05 88.66 22.17
N GLY A 93 -32.63 88.40 23.34
CA GLY A 93 -33.93 88.95 23.77
C GLY A 93 -34.30 88.41 25.16
N VAL A 94 -34.63 89.17 26.21
CA VAL A 94 -34.91 90.62 26.37
C VAL A 94 -36.17 91.12 25.66
N ILE A 95 -36.88 92.05 26.30
CA ILE A 95 -38.25 92.54 26.02
C ILE A 95 -39.34 91.58 26.58
N GLY A 96 -40.28 92.04 27.42
CA GLY A 96 -40.45 93.39 27.96
C GLY A 96 -41.44 93.52 29.13
N ARG A 97 -41.42 94.69 29.78
CA ARG A 97 -42.38 95.10 30.83
C ARG A 97 -43.63 95.75 30.21
N ILE A 98 -44.82 95.39 30.68
CA ILE A 98 -46.04 96.22 30.72
C ILE A 98 -46.77 95.82 32.02
N THR A 99 -46.68 96.50 33.17
CA THR A 99 -47.18 97.83 33.60
C THR A 99 -48.72 97.96 33.68
N GLN A 100 -49.26 97.87 34.89
CA GLN A 100 -50.38 98.66 35.49
C GLN A 100 -50.45 98.22 36.97
N SER A 101 -50.10 99.01 38.00
CA SER A 101 -50.52 100.35 38.46
C SER A 101 -51.77 100.34 39.34
N LEU A 102 -51.59 100.53 40.65
CA LEU A 102 -52.56 101.19 41.53
C LEU A 102 -51.84 101.79 42.75
N ASN A 103 -51.54 103.09 42.65
CA ASN A 103 -51.22 104.02 43.74
C ASN A 103 -52.05 105.26 43.46
N PRO A 104 -52.76 105.84 44.44
CA PRO A 104 -52.21 106.99 45.19
C PRO A 104 -52.67 106.98 46.67
N PHE A 105 -52.26 107.86 47.60
CA PHE A 105 -51.34 109.02 47.67
C PHE A 105 -50.39 108.78 48.88
N GLY A 106 -49.34 109.54 49.19
CA GLY A 106 -48.71 110.75 48.64
C GLY A 106 -47.80 111.35 49.72
N ALA A 107 -46.61 111.86 49.38
CA ALA A 107 -45.62 112.31 50.37
C ALA A 107 -45.72 113.82 50.69
N SER A 108 -45.49 114.21 51.95
CA SER A 108 -45.19 115.60 52.36
C SER A 108 -44.66 115.69 53.81
N GLU A 109 -43.39 116.08 53.94
CA GLU A 109 -42.88 116.93 55.03
C GLU A 109 -42.62 118.35 54.44
N PRO A 110 -42.26 119.43 55.18
CA PRO A 110 -42.14 119.61 56.65
C PRO A 110 -42.81 120.91 57.21
N SER A 111 -42.61 121.17 58.52
CA SER A 111 -42.30 122.50 59.14
C SER A 111 -43.38 123.38 59.84
N ALA A 112 -42.97 123.95 61.00
CA ALA A 112 -43.37 125.17 61.76
C ALA A 112 -44.87 125.57 61.97
N VAL A 113 -45.44 125.73 63.19
CA VAL A 113 -45.15 126.67 64.32
C VAL A 113 -45.30 128.16 63.93
N PRO A 114 -46.00 129.09 64.65
CA PRO A 114 -46.42 129.16 66.09
C PRO A 114 -47.85 129.75 66.40
N GLU A 115 -48.09 130.10 67.69
CA GLU A 115 -49.09 131.08 68.24
C GLU A 115 -50.62 130.72 68.22
N ARG A 116 -51.52 131.24 69.11
CA ARG A 116 -51.36 132.11 70.31
C ARG A 116 -52.42 131.86 71.42
N VAL A 117 -51.98 132.21 72.64
CA VAL A 117 -52.68 132.53 73.91
C VAL A 117 -54.12 133.06 73.83
N ASN A 118 -54.95 132.71 74.84
CA ASN A 118 -55.93 133.66 75.40
C ASN A 118 -56.24 133.37 76.89
N GLU A 119 -56.35 134.41 77.72
CA GLU A 119 -56.62 134.32 79.17
C GLU A 119 -58.06 134.74 79.53
N LYS A 120 -58.62 134.19 80.62
CA LYS A 120 -59.36 134.96 81.64
C LYS A 120 -59.67 134.17 82.93
N LYS A 121 -59.38 134.82 84.07
CA LYS A 121 -59.84 134.51 85.44
C LYS A 121 -61.06 135.40 85.79
N PRO A 122 -61.70 135.33 86.98
CA PRO A 122 -61.57 134.36 88.11
C PRO A 122 -62.92 133.75 88.56
N SER A 123 -62.89 132.75 89.48
CA SER A 123 -63.45 132.85 90.85
C SER A 123 -63.39 131.50 91.61
N HIS A 124 -63.44 131.54 92.93
CA HIS A 124 -63.13 130.42 93.84
C HIS A 124 -64.22 129.35 93.96
N LYS A 125 -63.83 128.06 93.93
CA LYS A 125 -63.80 127.15 95.11
C LYS A 125 -63.36 125.70 94.77
N SER A 126 -62.79 125.03 95.78
CA SER A 126 -62.41 123.59 95.86
C SER A 126 -61.45 123.03 94.78
N GLU A 127 -60.20 122.75 95.17
CA GLU A 127 -59.09 122.45 94.25
C GLU A 127 -58.32 121.15 94.59
N THR A 128 -59.00 120.12 95.14
CA THR A 128 -58.35 118.90 95.67
C THR A 128 -58.69 117.59 94.93
N SER A 129 -59.52 117.64 93.88
CA SER A 129 -60.02 116.44 93.17
C SER A 129 -59.34 116.19 91.81
N ARG A 130 -58.96 117.25 91.08
CA ARG A 130 -58.53 117.17 89.67
C ARG A 130 -57.15 116.53 89.48
N GLU A 131 -56.21 116.81 90.38
CA GLU A 131 -54.81 116.36 90.30
C GLU A 131 -54.66 114.83 90.46
N LYS A 132 -55.44 114.24 91.38
CA LYS A 132 -55.49 112.77 91.57
C LYS A 132 -55.98 112.03 90.32
N LYS A 133 -56.75 112.68 89.44
CA LYS A 133 -57.20 112.07 88.18
C LYS A 133 -56.06 111.99 87.16
N LEU A 134 -55.31 113.07 86.97
CA LEU A 134 -54.18 113.14 86.03
C LEU A 134 -53.03 112.20 86.44
N GLN A 135 -52.72 112.08 87.73
CA GLN A 135 -51.71 111.12 88.19
C GLN A 135 -52.10 109.66 87.86
N LYS A 136 -53.39 109.32 87.97
CA LYS A 136 -53.92 107.99 87.65
C LYS A 136 -53.90 107.67 86.16
N GLU A 137 -54.06 108.69 85.32
CA GLU A 137 -53.97 108.61 83.86
C GLU A 137 -52.51 108.43 83.40
N VAL A 138 -51.56 109.13 84.03
CA VAL A 138 -50.12 108.98 83.77
C VAL A 138 -49.60 107.62 84.24
N THR A 139 -50.06 107.07 85.37
CA THR A 139 -49.69 105.70 85.78
C THR A 139 -50.30 104.66 84.85
N GLN A 140 -51.56 104.84 84.40
CA GLN A 140 -52.20 103.94 83.44
C GLN A 140 -51.45 103.91 82.09
N LEU A 141 -51.13 105.08 81.50
CA LEU A 141 -50.35 105.15 80.26
C LEU A 141 -48.93 104.54 80.40
N ARG A 142 -48.32 104.61 81.60
CA ARG A 142 -47.07 103.89 81.89
C ARG A 142 -47.26 102.38 81.92
N THR A 143 -48.33 101.87 82.54
CA THR A 143 -48.62 100.42 82.52
C THR A 143 -48.99 99.92 81.12
N GLU A 144 -49.70 100.72 80.32
CA GLU A 144 -50.02 100.40 78.92
C GLU A 144 -48.76 100.39 78.05
N LYS A 145 -47.85 101.37 78.21
CA LYS A 145 -46.54 101.36 77.54
C LYS A 145 -45.70 100.12 77.90
N ILE A 146 -45.69 99.71 79.17
CA ILE A 146 -45.00 98.49 79.61
C ILE A 146 -45.67 97.25 79.00
N SER A 147 -47.00 97.15 79.05
CA SER A 147 -47.77 96.05 78.47
C SER A 147 -47.54 95.90 76.96
N LEU A 148 -47.57 97.01 76.21
CA LEU A 148 -47.28 97.04 74.78
C LEU A 148 -45.82 96.67 74.48
N SER A 149 -44.86 97.11 75.29
CA SER A 149 -43.44 96.73 75.15
C SER A 149 -43.24 95.23 75.39
N THR A 150 -43.85 94.66 76.43
CA THR A 150 -43.84 93.22 76.71
C THR A 150 -44.53 92.43 75.59
N SER A 151 -45.65 92.92 75.06
CA SER A 151 -46.36 92.31 73.93
C SER A 151 -45.52 92.32 72.65
N LEU A 152 -44.87 93.44 72.33
CA LEU A 152 -43.96 93.58 71.18
C LEU A 152 -42.74 92.66 71.29
N ASN A 153 -42.14 92.55 72.49
CA ASN A 153 -41.05 91.62 72.75
C ASN A 153 -41.50 90.16 72.61
N ASN A 154 -42.67 89.80 73.17
CA ASN A 154 -43.24 88.45 73.02
C ASN A 154 -43.55 88.11 71.56
N LEU A 155 -44.07 89.08 70.78
CA LEU A 155 -44.32 88.92 69.35
C LEU A 155 -43.00 88.76 68.56
N THR A 156 -41.97 89.51 68.92
CA THR A 156 -40.62 89.42 68.33
C THR A 156 -39.96 88.07 68.61
N ILE A 157 -40.05 87.57 69.86
CA ILE A 157 -39.60 86.23 70.25
C ILE A 157 -40.36 85.16 69.45
N LYS A 158 -41.69 85.28 69.35
CA LYS A 158 -42.52 84.34 68.58
C LYS A 158 -42.17 84.34 67.08
N PHE A 159 -41.96 85.52 66.49
CA PHE A 159 -41.55 85.66 65.10
C PHE A 159 -40.17 85.04 64.85
N ASN A 160 -39.19 85.30 65.71
CA ASN A 160 -37.85 84.71 65.61
C ASN A 160 -37.88 83.18 65.76
N LEU A 161 -38.71 82.64 66.67
CA LEU A 161 -38.93 81.19 66.79
C LEU A 161 -39.55 80.60 65.53
N GLN A 162 -40.54 81.28 64.92
CA GLN A 162 -41.16 80.84 63.67
C GLN A 162 -40.19 80.92 62.48
N SER A 163 -39.34 81.95 62.38
CA SER A 163 -38.30 82.01 61.34
C SER A 163 -37.28 80.88 61.51
N ASN A 164 -36.82 80.63 62.74
CA ASN A 164 -35.87 79.55 63.03
C ASN A 164 -36.45 78.15 62.72
N ASP A 165 -37.74 77.90 62.99
CA ASP A 165 -38.42 76.67 62.57
C ASP A 165 -38.56 76.57 61.04
N LEU A 166 -38.92 77.66 60.37
CA LEU A 166 -38.99 77.70 58.90
C LEU A 166 -37.62 77.44 58.26
N ASP A 167 -36.53 78.02 58.77
CA ASP A 167 -35.18 77.78 58.28
C ASP A 167 -34.62 76.41 58.72
N GLY A 168 -35.14 75.83 59.80
CA GLY A 168 -34.96 74.42 60.16
C GLY A 168 -35.76 73.45 59.25
N LYS A 169 -36.88 73.89 58.70
CA LYS A 169 -37.68 73.14 57.70
C LYS A 169 -37.03 73.23 56.32
N LYS A 170 -36.63 74.41 55.85
CA LYS A 170 -35.86 74.59 54.59
C LYS A 170 -34.61 73.71 54.55
N ARG A 171 -33.82 73.66 55.64
CA ARG A 171 -32.63 72.80 55.72
C ARG A 171 -32.97 71.31 55.62
N ARG A 172 -34.06 70.84 56.25
CA ARG A 172 -34.52 69.45 56.14
C ARG A 172 -35.08 69.11 54.76
N ILE A 173 -35.78 70.05 54.11
CA ILE A 173 -36.24 69.90 52.72
C ILE A 173 -35.03 69.76 51.80
N LYS A 174 -34.05 70.67 51.89
CA LYS A 174 -32.83 70.56 51.08
C LYS A 174 -32.08 69.25 51.33
N GLN A 175 -31.90 68.82 52.59
CA GLN A 175 -31.26 67.54 52.90
C GLN A 175 -32.00 66.34 52.28
N TRP A 176 -33.32 66.40 52.17
CA TRP A 176 -34.13 65.38 51.50
C TRP A 176 -34.02 65.46 49.97
N GLU A 177 -33.94 66.66 49.39
CA GLU A 177 -33.69 66.87 47.96
C GLU A 177 -32.30 66.37 47.56
N ASP A 178 -31.25 66.76 48.31
CA ASP A 178 -29.86 66.31 48.14
C ASP A 178 -29.82 64.76 48.21
N TRP A 179 -30.32 64.16 49.31
CA TRP A 179 -30.39 62.69 49.49
C TRP A 179 -31.17 61.99 48.37
N LYS A 180 -32.28 62.58 47.90
CA LYS A 180 -33.06 62.02 46.80
C LYS A 180 -32.22 61.98 45.52
N THR A 181 -31.50 63.05 45.19
CA THR A 181 -30.63 63.06 44.00
C THR A 181 -29.48 62.07 44.09
N GLU A 182 -28.88 61.86 45.27
CA GLU A 182 -27.89 60.81 45.51
C GLU A 182 -28.49 59.41 45.32
N SER A 183 -29.71 59.17 45.83
CA SER A 183 -30.43 57.91 45.70
C SER A 183 -30.79 57.61 44.24
N ASP A 184 -31.39 58.58 43.52
CA ASP A 184 -31.76 58.46 42.11
C ASP A 184 -30.52 58.18 41.22
N GLU A 185 -29.39 58.85 41.48
CA GLU A 185 -28.11 58.61 40.79
C GLU A 185 -27.49 57.24 41.12
N HIS A 186 -27.59 56.77 42.37
CA HIS A 186 -27.16 55.42 42.75
C HIS A 186 -28.01 54.34 42.05
N TRP A 187 -29.34 54.50 41.99
CA TRP A 187 -30.21 53.58 41.26
C TRP A 187 -29.97 53.62 39.75
N ARG A 188 -29.69 54.81 39.18
CA ARG A 188 -29.29 54.95 37.77
C ARG A 188 -28.00 54.18 37.45
N LYS A 189 -26.96 54.35 38.26
CA LYS A 189 -25.69 53.60 38.14
C LYS A 189 -25.92 52.09 38.23
N ARG A 190 -26.65 51.62 39.24
CA ARG A 190 -26.94 50.20 39.46
C ARG A 190 -27.77 49.58 38.32
N GLY A 191 -28.69 50.34 37.73
CA GLY A 191 -29.42 49.93 36.52
C GLY A 191 -28.53 49.83 35.28
N GLU A 192 -27.55 50.72 35.14
CA GLU A 192 -26.58 50.67 34.04
C GLU A 192 -25.60 49.48 34.20
N GLU A 193 -25.18 49.19 35.42
CA GLU A 193 -24.39 48.00 35.77
C GLU A 193 -25.17 46.70 35.51
N LEU A 194 -26.44 46.63 35.92
CA LEU A 194 -27.32 45.49 35.66
C LEU A 194 -27.45 45.23 34.14
N ARG A 195 -27.65 46.30 33.35
CA ARG A 195 -27.73 46.22 31.89
C ARG A 195 -26.41 45.78 31.24
N LYS A 196 -25.26 46.21 31.78
CA LYS A 196 -23.92 45.75 31.36
C LYS A 196 -23.70 44.27 31.69
N ALA A 197 -24.09 43.84 32.88
CA ALA A 197 -24.00 42.44 33.32
C ALA A 197 -24.91 41.52 32.48
N GLN A 198 -26.15 41.94 32.22
CA GLN A 198 -27.08 41.22 31.35
C GLN A 198 -26.52 41.11 29.92
N GLY A 199 -26.09 42.21 29.32
CA GLY A 199 -25.46 42.19 27.98
C GLY A 199 -24.14 41.42 27.90
N ALA A 200 -23.47 41.14 29.02
CA ALA A 200 -22.34 40.23 29.09
C ALA A 200 -22.79 38.76 29.22
N TYR A 201 -23.83 38.48 30.02
CA TYR A 201 -24.45 37.17 30.14
C TYR A 201 -25.01 36.68 28.80
N ASP A 202 -25.75 37.52 28.08
CA ASP A 202 -26.36 37.18 26.79
C ASP A 202 -25.28 36.79 25.76
N ARG A 203 -24.15 37.52 25.73
CA ARG A 203 -22.98 37.18 24.89
C ARG A 203 -22.36 35.85 25.26
N LEU A 204 -22.11 35.61 26.55
CA LEU A 204 -21.57 34.34 27.05
C LEU A 204 -22.51 33.16 26.75
N PHE A 205 -23.82 33.38 26.77
CA PHE A 205 -24.82 32.38 26.41
C PHE A 205 -24.82 32.08 24.90
N ASP A 206 -24.73 33.10 24.04
CA ASP A 206 -24.57 32.91 22.60
C ASP A 206 -23.25 32.23 22.23
N ASP A 207 -22.15 32.58 22.89
CA ASP A 207 -20.84 31.95 22.66
C ASP A 207 -20.80 30.51 23.18
N TYR A 208 -21.43 30.22 24.33
CA TYR A 208 -21.67 28.84 24.79
C TYR A 208 -22.51 28.05 23.79
N LYS A 209 -23.55 28.66 23.20
CA LYS A 209 -24.43 28.03 22.21
C LYS A 209 -23.69 27.75 20.89
N LYS A 210 -22.81 28.65 20.43
CA LYS A 210 -21.90 28.43 19.30
C LYS A 210 -20.94 27.27 19.60
N LEU A 211 -20.24 27.33 20.73
CA LEU A 211 -19.26 26.33 21.15
C LEU A 211 -19.89 24.94 21.34
N LYS A 212 -21.12 24.88 21.83
CA LYS A 212 -21.90 23.62 21.92
C LYS A 212 -22.28 23.07 20.55
N LYS A 213 -22.51 23.92 19.54
CA LYS A 213 -22.71 23.47 18.16
C LYS A 213 -21.41 22.95 17.57
N THR A 214 -20.33 23.76 17.59
CA THR A 214 -19.04 23.35 17.00
C THR A 214 -18.46 22.12 17.67
N LYS A 215 -18.65 21.94 18.99
CA LYS A 215 -18.32 20.67 19.66
C LYS A 215 -19.08 19.49 19.03
N LYS A 216 -20.39 19.60 18.83
CA LYS A 216 -21.17 18.51 18.22
C LYS A 216 -20.73 18.24 16.79
N ASP A 217 -20.51 19.30 16.01
CA ASP A 217 -20.10 19.20 14.60
C ASP A 217 -18.73 18.46 14.51
N LEU A 218 -17.78 18.77 15.41
CA LEU A 218 -16.49 18.07 15.56
C LEU A 218 -16.61 16.64 16.11
N GLU A 219 -17.58 16.38 16.99
CA GLU A 219 -17.87 15.02 17.48
C GLU A 219 -18.38 14.11 16.34
N THR A 220 -19.16 14.65 15.39
CA THR A 220 -19.56 13.91 14.17
C THR A 220 -18.39 13.71 13.21
N GLU A 221 -17.58 14.73 12.93
CA GLU A 221 -16.40 14.64 12.06
C GLU A 221 -15.39 13.59 12.57
N LEU A 222 -15.19 13.52 13.89
CA LEU A 222 -14.31 12.53 14.52
C LEU A 222 -14.82 11.08 14.38
N ASP A 223 -16.13 10.86 14.39
CA ASP A 223 -16.72 9.52 14.21
C ASP A 223 -16.75 9.11 12.73
N GLU A 224 -16.95 10.05 11.80
CA GLU A 224 -16.80 9.83 10.35
C GLU A 224 -15.36 9.42 10.00
N GLU A 225 -14.35 10.16 10.48
CA GLU A 225 -12.93 9.81 10.30
C GLU A 225 -12.53 8.47 10.93
N ARG A 226 -13.19 8.05 12.03
CA ARG A 226 -12.97 6.73 12.63
C ARG A 226 -13.43 5.59 11.73
N ASP A 227 -14.62 5.70 11.12
CA ASP A 227 -15.11 4.68 10.19
C ASP A 227 -14.35 4.69 8.85
N VAL A 228 -13.84 5.85 8.40
CA VAL A 228 -12.88 5.92 7.28
C VAL A 228 -11.57 5.20 7.63
N ASN A 229 -10.96 5.49 8.79
CA ASN A 229 -9.70 4.85 9.21
C ASN A 229 -9.84 3.32 9.36
N LYS A 230 -10.99 2.87 9.87
CA LYS A 230 -11.35 1.44 9.99
C LYS A 230 -11.51 0.77 8.62
N THR A 231 -12.16 1.44 7.66
CA THR A 231 -12.29 0.95 6.28
C THR A 231 -10.91 0.83 5.62
N LEU A 232 -10.08 1.87 5.70
CA LEU A 232 -8.73 1.87 5.13
C LEU A 232 -7.83 0.77 5.72
N ARG A 233 -7.94 0.48 7.03
CA ARG A 233 -7.22 -0.65 7.66
C ARG A 233 -7.65 -2.00 7.10
N GLN A 234 -8.95 -2.19 6.84
CA GLN A 234 -9.45 -3.41 6.23
C GLN A 234 -8.95 -3.57 4.79
N ASP A 235 -8.94 -2.48 4.01
CA ASP A 235 -8.42 -2.50 2.64
C ASP A 235 -6.91 -2.75 2.58
N ILE A 236 -6.13 -2.19 3.51
CA ILE A 236 -4.70 -2.51 3.66
C ILE A 236 -4.53 -4.00 3.94
N GLN A 237 -5.26 -4.57 4.91
CA GLN A 237 -5.17 -6.00 5.24
C GLN A 237 -5.57 -6.90 4.05
N ASN A 238 -6.60 -6.50 3.29
CA ASN A 238 -7.02 -7.20 2.07
C ASN A 238 -5.93 -7.14 0.99
N GLN A 239 -5.28 -5.99 0.82
CA GLN A 239 -4.17 -5.83 -0.13
C GLN A 239 -2.91 -6.58 0.30
N GLU A 240 -2.57 -6.60 1.60
CA GLU A 240 -1.45 -7.37 2.14
C GLU A 240 -1.57 -8.86 1.82
N VAL A 241 -2.79 -9.45 1.93
CA VAL A 241 -3.04 -10.85 1.54
C VAL A 241 -2.78 -11.06 0.05
N VAL A 242 -3.34 -10.20 -0.83
CA VAL A 242 -3.16 -10.32 -2.29
C VAL A 242 -1.70 -10.12 -2.70
N VAL A 243 -1.00 -9.16 -2.09
CA VAL A 243 0.42 -8.88 -2.34
C VAL A 243 1.29 -10.04 -1.85
N THR A 244 0.99 -10.63 -0.68
CA THR A 244 1.70 -11.79 -0.15
C THR A 244 1.50 -13.03 -1.02
N GLU A 245 0.28 -13.26 -1.53
CA GLU A 245 0.00 -14.35 -2.46
C GLU A 245 0.67 -14.13 -3.84
N ALA A 246 0.70 -12.89 -4.34
CA ALA A 246 1.42 -12.57 -5.56
C ALA A 246 2.94 -12.79 -5.40
N HIS A 247 3.52 -12.38 -4.27
CA HIS A 247 4.94 -12.61 -3.97
C HIS A 247 5.26 -14.08 -3.76
N SER A 248 4.42 -14.85 -3.05
CA SER A 248 4.68 -16.29 -2.86
C SER A 248 4.62 -17.04 -4.18
N ARG A 249 3.64 -16.76 -5.05
CA ARG A 249 3.57 -17.32 -6.41
C ARG A 249 4.79 -16.92 -7.26
N ALA A 250 5.22 -15.65 -7.20
CA ALA A 250 6.41 -15.19 -7.92
C ALA A 250 7.70 -15.86 -7.41
N ILE A 251 7.85 -16.04 -6.10
CA ILE A 251 8.98 -16.74 -5.47
C ILE A 251 8.95 -18.23 -5.84
N SER A 252 7.80 -18.90 -5.86
CA SER A 252 7.68 -20.29 -6.32
C SER A 252 8.05 -20.45 -7.80
N LEU A 253 7.65 -19.51 -8.66
CA LEU A 253 8.07 -19.49 -10.06
C LEU A 253 9.59 -19.31 -10.17
N LEU A 254 10.17 -18.32 -9.50
CA LEU A 254 11.62 -18.07 -9.52
C LEU A 254 12.44 -19.23 -8.94
N ALA A 255 11.96 -19.88 -7.87
CA ALA A 255 12.60 -21.08 -7.33
C ALA A 255 12.69 -22.20 -8.38
N GLY A 256 11.62 -22.42 -9.15
CA GLY A 256 11.59 -23.36 -10.28
C GLY A 256 12.40 -22.92 -11.52
N HIS A 257 12.96 -21.69 -11.53
CA HIS A 257 13.93 -21.24 -12.54
C HIS A 257 15.39 -21.37 -12.06
N VAL A 258 15.63 -21.35 -10.74
CA VAL A 258 16.98 -21.39 -10.15
C VAL A 258 17.38 -22.81 -9.70
N SER A 259 16.42 -23.65 -9.35
CA SER A 259 16.65 -25.06 -8.97
C SER A 259 15.80 -25.98 -9.83
N SER A 260 16.39 -26.56 -10.87
CA SER A 260 15.77 -27.64 -11.64
C SER A 260 15.77 -28.94 -10.84
N ASP A 261 14.60 -29.59 -10.68
CA ASP A 261 14.45 -30.88 -9.98
C ASP A 261 15.24 -32.05 -10.61
N PHE A 262 15.88 -31.83 -11.76
CA PHE A 262 16.73 -32.79 -12.45
C PHE A 262 17.85 -32.03 -13.19
N PRO A 263 19.01 -31.77 -12.54
CA PRO A 263 20.08 -30.94 -13.08
C PRO A 263 20.94 -31.68 -14.12
N ASP A 264 21.63 -30.91 -14.98
CA ASP A 264 22.41 -31.42 -16.12
C ASP A 264 23.40 -32.54 -15.77
N ASP A 265 24.05 -32.49 -14.61
CA ASP A 265 24.99 -33.54 -14.18
C ASP A 265 24.27 -34.86 -13.86
N GLN A 266 23.07 -34.81 -13.28
CA GLN A 266 22.27 -36.01 -13.08
C GLN A 266 21.73 -36.54 -14.42
N VAL A 267 21.39 -35.65 -15.36
CA VAL A 267 21.02 -36.04 -16.74
C VAL A 267 22.17 -36.77 -17.44
N ARG A 268 23.40 -36.24 -17.36
CA ARG A 268 24.62 -36.90 -17.87
C ARG A 268 24.82 -38.29 -17.24
N THR A 269 24.69 -38.39 -15.92
CA THR A 269 24.85 -39.67 -15.20
C THR A 269 23.79 -40.70 -15.61
N GLU A 270 22.51 -40.32 -15.65
CA GLU A 270 21.43 -41.25 -16.01
C GLU A 270 21.51 -41.69 -17.49
N LEU A 271 21.90 -40.79 -18.40
CA LEU A 271 22.19 -41.15 -19.80
C LEU A 271 23.41 -42.09 -19.91
N GLN A 272 24.51 -41.79 -19.21
CA GLN A 272 25.71 -42.65 -19.24
C GLN A 272 25.39 -44.07 -18.75
N VAL A 273 24.68 -44.21 -17.63
CA VAL A 273 24.24 -45.51 -17.08
C VAL A 273 23.27 -46.24 -18.02
N LEU A 274 22.41 -45.51 -18.75
CA LEU A 274 21.55 -46.12 -19.78
C LEU A 274 22.39 -46.66 -20.94
N PHE A 275 23.36 -45.90 -21.44
CA PHE A 275 24.23 -46.31 -22.55
C PHE A 275 25.18 -47.46 -22.18
N GLU A 276 25.68 -47.50 -20.94
CA GLU A 276 26.45 -48.62 -20.40
C GLU A 276 25.62 -49.92 -20.44
N LYS A 277 24.39 -49.90 -19.89
CA LYS A 277 23.50 -51.06 -19.92
C LYS A 277 23.05 -51.48 -21.33
N CYS A 278 22.94 -50.53 -22.26
CA CYS A 278 22.73 -50.85 -23.67
C CYS A 278 23.95 -51.59 -24.25
N SER A 279 25.17 -51.15 -23.92
CA SER A 279 26.40 -51.82 -24.36
C SER A 279 26.53 -53.21 -23.75
N GLU A 280 26.26 -53.38 -22.45
CA GLU A 280 26.22 -54.68 -21.76
C GLU A 280 25.25 -55.65 -22.46
N TRP A 281 23.99 -55.25 -22.65
CA TRP A 281 22.99 -56.09 -23.32
C TRP A 281 23.36 -56.42 -24.77
N CYS A 282 23.92 -55.47 -25.52
CA CYS A 282 24.41 -55.69 -26.89
C CYS A 282 25.67 -56.55 -26.95
N ILE A 283 26.48 -56.60 -25.90
CA ILE A 283 27.60 -57.53 -25.79
C ILE A 283 27.05 -58.93 -25.57
N ASP A 284 26.14 -59.13 -24.61
CA ASP A 284 25.68 -60.46 -24.21
C ASP A 284 24.72 -61.13 -25.21
N ASN A 285 24.06 -60.36 -26.11
CA ASN A 285 23.03 -60.87 -27.03
C ASN A 285 23.35 -60.73 -28.53
N ARG A 286 24.59 -60.41 -28.90
CA ARG A 286 24.99 -60.30 -30.32
C ARG A 286 25.23 -61.66 -30.98
N LEU A 287 24.95 -61.77 -32.28
CA LEU A 287 25.48 -62.87 -33.09
C LEU A 287 27.03 -62.81 -33.18
N PRO A 288 27.75 -63.94 -33.02
CA PRO A 288 29.21 -63.96 -33.09
C PRO A 288 29.78 -63.57 -34.47
N LEU A 289 29.02 -63.86 -35.53
CA LEU A 289 29.28 -63.54 -36.93
C LEU A 289 27.95 -63.26 -37.62
N ILE A 290 27.96 -62.39 -38.63
CA ILE A 290 26.77 -62.06 -39.44
C ILE A 290 26.66 -63.05 -40.60
N GLU A 291 25.59 -63.84 -40.64
CA GLU A 291 25.40 -64.87 -41.68
C GLU A 291 25.10 -64.27 -43.06
N SER A 292 24.21 -63.27 -43.12
CA SER A 292 23.82 -62.58 -44.37
C SER A 292 24.37 -61.16 -44.38
N VAL A 293 25.65 -61.04 -44.77
CA VAL A 293 26.40 -59.77 -44.75
C VAL A 293 25.72 -58.70 -45.60
N GLU A 294 25.29 -59.03 -46.82
CA GLU A 294 24.77 -58.04 -47.77
C GLU A 294 23.36 -57.55 -47.38
N GLU A 295 22.48 -58.43 -46.90
CA GLU A 295 21.16 -58.04 -46.41
C GLU A 295 21.28 -57.18 -45.14
N THR A 296 22.19 -57.56 -44.23
CA THR A 296 22.48 -56.79 -43.01
C THR A 296 23.08 -55.42 -43.34
N ARG A 297 24.01 -55.34 -44.30
CA ARG A 297 24.58 -54.06 -44.80
C ARG A 297 23.48 -53.15 -45.35
N ASN A 298 22.59 -53.69 -46.19
CA ASN A 298 21.47 -52.95 -46.75
C ASN A 298 20.48 -52.48 -45.68
N LEU A 299 20.22 -53.29 -44.64
CA LEU A 299 19.42 -52.89 -43.48
C LEU A 299 20.08 -51.73 -42.71
N MET A 300 21.37 -51.84 -42.38
CA MET A 300 22.10 -50.79 -41.64
C MET A 300 22.15 -49.46 -42.39
N LEU A 301 22.26 -49.49 -43.73
CA LEU A 301 22.19 -48.31 -44.59
C LEU A 301 20.78 -47.73 -44.66
N THR A 302 19.76 -48.57 -44.83
CA THR A 302 18.35 -48.14 -44.89
C THR A 302 17.88 -47.50 -43.60
N GLN A 303 18.35 -48.00 -42.44
CA GLN A 303 18.08 -47.42 -41.12
C GLN A 303 19.01 -46.24 -40.78
N GLY A 304 19.97 -45.88 -41.64
CA GLY A 304 20.95 -44.80 -41.38
C GLY A 304 21.77 -45.03 -40.10
N ILE A 305 22.12 -46.28 -39.82
CA ILE A 305 23.01 -46.67 -38.71
C ILE A 305 24.46 -46.63 -39.18
N MET A 306 24.69 -47.10 -40.42
CA MET A 306 25.97 -47.10 -41.09
C MET A 306 25.96 -46.11 -42.26
N ASN A 307 27.11 -45.53 -42.55
CA ASN A 307 27.38 -44.69 -43.70
C ASN A 307 28.12 -45.50 -44.76
N ASP A 308 27.81 -45.30 -46.04
CA ASP A 308 28.67 -45.74 -47.14
C ASP A 308 29.29 -44.50 -47.83
N PRO A 309 30.37 -43.94 -47.27
CA PRO A 309 31.05 -42.80 -47.88
C PRO A 309 31.66 -43.18 -49.24
N ASP A 310 31.56 -42.28 -50.21
CA ASP A 310 32.26 -42.34 -51.50
C ASP A 310 33.78 -42.14 -51.31
N CYS A 311 34.44 -43.16 -50.76
CA CYS A 311 35.87 -43.20 -50.51
C CYS A 311 36.44 -44.60 -50.72
N GLU A 312 37.75 -44.76 -50.49
CA GLU A 312 38.44 -46.03 -50.60
C GLU A 312 37.85 -47.08 -49.63
N GLU A 313 37.85 -48.34 -50.04
CA GLU A 313 37.23 -49.44 -49.30
C GLU A 313 37.83 -49.61 -47.90
N HIS A 314 39.11 -49.29 -47.73
CA HIS A 314 39.83 -49.33 -46.46
C HIS A 314 39.34 -48.30 -45.41
N LEU A 315 38.49 -47.35 -45.83
CA LEU A 315 37.85 -46.35 -44.97
C LEU A 315 36.37 -46.66 -44.69
N ARG A 316 35.83 -47.77 -45.20
CA ARG A 316 34.46 -48.24 -44.92
C ARG A 316 34.41 -49.01 -43.60
N PHE A 317 33.19 -49.24 -43.10
CA PHE A 317 32.96 -50.14 -41.97
C PHE A 317 33.01 -51.61 -42.44
N ASP A 318 33.93 -52.40 -41.89
CA ASP A 318 33.97 -53.84 -42.13
C ASP A 318 32.88 -54.56 -41.31
N VAL A 319 31.80 -54.93 -41.99
CA VAL A 319 30.67 -55.70 -41.42
C VAL A 319 31.09 -57.13 -41.04
N THR A 320 32.20 -57.66 -41.57
CA THR A 320 32.69 -59.01 -41.27
C THR A 320 33.60 -59.08 -40.03
N HIS A 321 34.06 -57.95 -39.50
CA HIS A 321 34.93 -57.91 -38.34
C HIS A 321 34.24 -58.47 -37.07
N ARG A 322 34.98 -59.18 -36.22
CA ARG A 322 34.49 -59.81 -34.97
C ARG A 322 33.81 -58.89 -33.94
N THR A 323 33.91 -57.56 -34.11
CA THR A 323 33.21 -56.57 -33.27
C THR A 323 32.08 -55.84 -34.00
N ALA A 324 31.87 -56.12 -35.29
CA ALA A 324 30.89 -55.44 -36.14
C ALA A 324 29.47 -55.60 -35.57
N THR A 325 29.08 -56.83 -35.23
CA THR A 325 27.76 -57.10 -34.67
C THR A 325 27.49 -56.31 -33.39
N ALA A 326 28.47 -56.23 -32.47
CA ALA A 326 28.32 -55.47 -31.22
C ALA A 326 28.13 -53.97 -31.50
N VAL A 327 28.96 -53.40 -32.36
CA VAL A 327 28.95 -51.96 -32.70
C VAL A 327 27.67 -51.58 -33.45
N LEU A 328 27.24 -52.40 -34.42
CA LEU A 328 26.01 -52.18 -35.17
C LEU A 328 24.76 -52.37 -34.30
N LEU A 329 24.73 -53.39 -33.43
CA LEU A 329 23.60 -53.64 -32.54
C LEU A 329 23.47 -52.55 -31.48
N GLN A 330 24.57 -52.06 -30.91
CA GLN A 330 24.56 -50.93 -29.97
C GLN A 330 24.14 -49.63 -30.67
N ALA A 331 24.62 -49.38 -31.89
CA ALA A 331 24.17 -48.24 -32.70
C ALA A 331 22.66 -48.33 -33.03
N ALA A 332 22.17 -49.50 -33.42
CA ALA A 332 20.76 -49.75 -33.68
C ALA A 332 19.89 -49.51 -32.43
N LEU A 333 20.32 -50.03 -31.27
CA LEU A 333 19.58 -49.93 -30.01
C LEU A 333 19.55 -48.50 -29.50
N THR A 334 20.69 -47.82 -29.43
CA THR A 334 20.73 -46.43 -28.95
C THR A 334 19.93 -45.51 -29.85
N LYS A 335 20.08 -45.63 -31.17
CA LYS A 335 19.26 -44.92 -32.17
C LYS A 335 17.77 -45.17 -31.96
N THR A 336 17.33 -46.42 -31.94
CA THR A 336 15.90 -46.77 -31.80
C THR A 336 15.31 -46.19 -30.51
N LEU A 337 16.05 -46.26 -29.39
CA LEU A 337 15.65 -45.72 -28.10
C LEU A 337 15.54 -44.18 -28.13
N MET A 338 16.51 -43.47 -28.71
CA MET A 338 16.49 -42.01 -28.77
C MET A 338 15.42 -41.49 -29.75
N GLN A 339 15.26 -42.11 -30.92
CA GLN A 339 14.22 -41.74 -31.88
C GLN A 339 12.80 -41.97 -31.33
N THR A 340 12.57 -43.09 -30.63
CA THR A 340 11.24 -43.41 -30.06
C THR A 340 10.82 -42.42 -28.98
N PHE A 341 11.75 -41.94 -28.13
CA PHE A 341 11.41 -41.22 -26.90
C PHE A 341 11.96 -39.79 -26.79
N LEU A 342 13.10 -39.46 -27.41
CA LEU A 342 13.78 -38.15 -27.31
C LEU A 342 13.79 -37.31 -28.60
N GLU A 343 13.23 -37.81 -29.71
CA GLU A 343 12.92 -36.92 -30.84
C GLU A 343 11.56 -36.20 -30.72
N ASN A 344 10.55 -36.82 -30.09
CA ASN A 344 9.19 -36.27 -30.02
C ASN A 344 8.68 -36.19 -28.57
N PRO A 345 8.40 -35.00 -28.01
CA PRO A 345 7.85 -34.87 -26.65
C PRO A 345 6.47 -35.50 -26.46
N PHE A 346 5.75 -35.76 -27.54
CA PHE A 346 4.37 -36.26 -27.51
C PHE A 346 4.27 -37.74 -27.88
N PHE A 347 5.33 -38.53 -27.68
CA PHE A 347 5.37 -39.95 -28.07
C PHE A 347 4.26 -40.80 -27.46
N LEU A 348 3.80 -40.50 -26.23
CA LEU A 348 2.64 -41.14 -25.59
C LEU A 348 1.32 -40.85 -26.33
N GLY A 349 1.21 -39.70 -27.00
CA GLY A 349 0.02 -39.22 -27.71
C GLY A 349 -0.12 -39.72 -29.15
N GLN A 350 0.53 -40.84 -29.51
CA GLN A 350 0.39 -41.63 -30.75
C GLN A 350 -0.18 -40.86 -31.97
N HIS A 351 0.68 -40.16 -32.72
CA HIS A 351 0.37 -39.42 -33.95
C HIS A 351 -0.64 -38.25 -33.86
N TYR A 352 -1.44 -38.11 -32.80
CA TYR A 352 -2.42 -37.03 -32.66
C TYR A 352 -1.80 -35.65 -32.42
N LEU A 353 -0.53 -35.59 -32.00
CA LEU A 353 0.22 -34.36 -31.73
C LEU A 353 1.55 -34.40 -32.50
N ASN A 354 1.80 -33.36 -33.32
CA ASN A 354 2.97 -33.26 -34.18
C ASN A 354 3.99 -32.25 -33.63
N LYS A 355 5.28 -32.60 -33.71
CA LYS A 355 6.45 -31.75 -33.36
C LYS A 355 6.43 -30.39 -34.06
N THR A 356 5.78 -30.25 -35.21
CA THR A 356 5.57 -28.96 -35.90
C THR A 356 4.83 -27.91 -35.07
N ALA A 357 4.02 -28.31 -34.08
CA ALA A 357 3.37 -27.39 -33.13
C ALA A 357 4.37 -26.58 -32.29
N LEU A 358 5.64 -27.01 -32.23
CA LEU A 358 6.71 -26.35 -31.49
C LEU A 358 7.52 -25.34 -32.33
N GLN A 359 7.18 -25.14 -33.61
CA GLN A 359 7.90 -24.24 -34.53
C GLN A 359 7.36 -22.79 -34.48
N GLY A 360 6.82 -22.36 -33.34
CA GLY A 360 6.22 -21.04 -33.14
C GLY A 360 7.21 -20.00 -32.60
N GLY A 361 7.02 -18.72 -32.96
CA GLY A 361 7.89 -17.61 -32.55
C GLY A 361 7.79 -17.16 -31.09
N PHE A 362 7.18 -17.96 -30.20
CA PHE A 362 6.99 -17.65 -28.78
C PHE A 362 7.58 -18.77 -27.91
N ALA A 363 8.92 -18.84 -27.84
CA ALA A 363 9.66 -19.95 -27.26
C ALA A 363 9.21 -20.34 -25.83
N GLU A 364 9.04 -19.37 -24.93
CA GLU A 364 8.66 -19.62 -23.54
C GLU A 364 7.24 -20.20 -23.39
N ALA A 365 6.28 -19.67 -24.16
CA ALA A 365 4.91 -20.18 -24.21
C ALA A 365 4.85 -21.58 -24.84
N THR A 366 5.62 -21.82 -25.90
CA THR A 366 5.75 -23.12 -26.56
C THR A 366 6.32 -24.18 -25.62
N VAL A 367 7.33 -23.85 -24.82
CA VAL A 367 7.92 -24.78 -23.83
C VAL A 367 6.98 -25.00 -22.65
N THR A 368 6.32 -23.96 -22.15
CA THR A 368 5.30 -24.09 -21.10
C THR A 368 4.16 -25.01 -21.54
N TRP A 369 3.66 -24.84 -22.78
CA TRP A 369 2.65 -25.71 -23.37
C TRP A 369 3.15 -27.16 -23.55
N ARG A 370 4.40 -27.36 -23.99
CA ARG A 370 5.01 -28.69 -24.11
C ARG A 370 5.02 -29.41 -22.76
N ILE A 371 5.55 -28.77 -21.72
CA ILE A 371 5.68 -29.35 -20.38
C ILE A 371 4.31 -29.77 -19.82
N GLN A 372 3.31 -28.88 -19.91
CA GLN A 372 1.93 -29.16 -19.48
C GLN A 372 1.30 -30.30 -20.29
N THR A 373 1.54 -30.35 -21.60
CA THR A 373 1.01 -31.41 -22.48
C THR A 373 1.68 -32.75 -22.19
N CYS A 374 2.98 -32.80 -21.94
CA CYS A 374 3.69 -34.03 -21.53
C CYS A 374 3.19 -34.54 -20.17
N GLN A 375 2.95 -33.65 -19.20
CA GLN A 375 2.36 -34.01 -17.89
C GLN A 375 0.94 -34.57 -18.05
N TYR A 376 0.10 -33.96 -18.91
CA TYR A 376 -1.24 -34.47 -19.19
C TYR A 376 -1.22 -35.83 -19.91
N LEU A 377 -0.36 -36.00 -20.91
CA LEU A 377 -0.22 -37.27 -21.64
C LEU A 377 0.26 -38.42 -20.72
N GLU A 378 1.19 -38.15 -19.80
CA GLU A 378 1.64 -39.12 -18.80
C GLU A 378 0.52 -39.56 -17.84
N GLN A 379 -0.37 -38.64 -17.46
CA GLN A 379 -1.52 -38.94 -16.59
C GLN A 379 -2.65 -39.67 -17.33
N ALA A 380 -2.89 -39.33 -18.60
CA ALA A 380 -3.94 -39.93 -19.43
C ALA A 380 -3.53 -41.27 -20.04
N PHE A 381 -2.25 -41.43 -20.38
CA PHE A 381 -1.67 -42.60 -21.07
C PHE A 381 -0.37 -43.04 -20.37
N PRO A 382 -0.44 -43.50 -19.11
CA PRO A 382 0.76 -43.89 -18.36
C PRO A 382 1.51 -45.03 -19.05
N PRO A 383 2.87 -45.01 -19.08
CA PRO A 383 3.66 -46.07 -19.69
C PRO A 383 3.35 -47.44 -19.09
N HIS A 384 2.86 -48.36 -19.92
CA HIS A 384 2.53 -49.73 -19.50
C HIS A 384 3.51 -50.74 -20.10
N ASN A 385 3.92 -51.73 -19.30
CA ASN A 385 4.98 -52.69 -19.67
C ASN A 385 4.69 -53.43 -20.98
N GLN A 386 3.42 -53.72 -21.30
CA GLN A 386 3.05 -54.39 -22.55
C GLN A 386 3.40 -53.56 -23.81
N ALA A 387 3.36 -52.22 -23.74
CA ALA A 387 3.84 -51.38 -24.85
C ALA A 387 5.37 -51.41 -24.95
N MET A 388 6.08 -51.35 -23.81
CA MET A 388 7.54 -51.45 -23.78
C MET A 388 8.03 -52.80 -24.31
N GLN A 389 7.32 -53.89 -23.98
CA GLN A 389 7.56 -55.22 -24.53
C GLN A 389 7.29 -55.26 -26.04
N ALA A 390 6.21 -54.65 -26.52
CA ALA A 390 5.92 -54.58 -27.96
C ALA A 390 7.01 -53.82 -28.75
N TYR A 391 7.57 -52.74 -28.18
CA TYR A 391 8.75 -52.07 -28.76
C TYR A 391 10.00 -52.96 -28.73
N ALA A 392 10.27 -53.66 -27.62
CA ALA A 392 11.40 -54.58 -27.50
C ALA A 392 11.31 -55.76 -28.50
N GLU A 393 10.12 -56.37 -28.65
CA GLU A 393 9.87 -57.41 -29.65
C GLU A 393 9.97 -56.87 -31.09
N GLY A 394 9.49 -55.64 -31.34
CA GLY A 394 9.63 -54.97 -32.64
C GLY A 394 11.09 -54.72 -33.01
N PHE A 395 11.91 -54.26 -32.05
CA PHE A 395 13.35 -54.11 -32.20
C PHE A 395 14.03 -55.46 -32.49
N ALA A 396 13.76 -56.48 -31.67
CA ALA A 396 14.37 -57.80 -31.81
C ALA A 396 14.07 -58.45 -33.18
N ARG A 397 12.85 -58.29 -33.72
CA ARG A 397 12.49 -58.77 -35.07
C ARG A 397 13.08 -57.93 -36.19
N THR A 398 13.30 -56.63 -35.97
CA THR A 398 13.90 -55.73 -36.99
C THR A 398 15.40 -55.99 -37.14
N TYR A 399 16.07 -56.32 -36.04
CA TYR A 399 17.52 -56.53 -35.97
C TYR A 399 17.92 -57.98 -35.70
N GLU A 400 17.05 -58.94 -36.03
CA GLU A 400 17.29 -60.39 -35.99
C GLU A 400 18.65 -60.79 -36.64
N PRO A 401 19.10 -60.22 -37.77
CA PRO A 401 20.42 -60.51 -38.36
C PRO A 401 21.65 -60.10 -37.53
N LEU A 402 21.46 -59.46 -36.36
CA LEU A 402 22.51 -59.07 -35.42
C LEU A 402 22.38 -59.72 -34.03
N ILE A 403 21.28 -60.43 -33.74
CA ILE A 403 20.85 -60.79 -32.38
C ILE A 403 20.79 -62.32 -32.23
N GLU A 404 21.42 -62.87 -31.19
CA GLU A 404 21.25 -64.28 -30.85
C GLU A 404 19.79 -64.57 -30.41
N PRO A 405 19.21 -65.76 -30.69
CA PRO A 405 17.81 -66.07 -30.40
C PRO A 405 17.42 -65.79 -28.94
N LEU A 406 16.75 -64.64 -28.72
CA LEU A 406 16.53 -64.10 -27.38
C LEU A 406 15.74 -65.04 -26.49
N ASP A 407 16.31 -65.33 -25.32
CA ASP A 407 15.61 -65.99 -24.24
C ASP A 407 14.63 -65.03 -23.53
N ARG A 408 13.90 -65.55 -22.54
CA ARG A 408 12.94 -64.77 -21.77
C ARG A 408 13.62 -63.73 -20.87
N GLU A 409 14.81 -64.00 -20.34
CA GLU A 409 15.53 -63.04 -19.51
C GLU A 409 16.03 -61.85 -20.33
N SER A 410 16.74 -62.10 -21.43
CA SER A 410 17.25 -61.05 -22.32
C SER A 410 16.16 -60.19 -22.96
N LEU A 411 15.00 -60.76 -23.31
CA LEU A 411 13.85 -59.97 -23.76
C LEU A 411 13.26 -59.12 -22.62
N THR A 412 13.31 -59.59 -21.38
CA THR A 412 12.90 -58.82 -20.19
C THR A 412 13.89 -57.69 -19.90
N GLN A 413 15.20 -57.94 -20.02
CA GLN A 413 16.24 -56.91 -19.92
C GLN A 413 16.06 -55.82 -20.99
N LEU A 414 15.84 -56.20 -22.25
CA LEU A 414 15.54 -55.26 -23.34
C LEU A 414 14.27 -54.43 -23.05
N THR A 415 13.20 -55.08 -22.59
CA THR A 415 11.96 -54.41 -22.18
C THR A 415 12.21 -53.37 -21.07
N ASN A 416 13.10 -53.68 -20.12
CA ASN A 416 13.51 -52.75 -19.07
C ASN A 416 14.34 -51.57 -19.59
N LEU A 417 15.15 -51.74 -20.65
CA LEU A 417 15.86 -50.62 -21.31
C LEU A 417 14.87 -49.65 -21.99
N PHE A 418 13.87 -50.17 -22.70
CA PHE A 418 12.79 -49.35 -23.26
C PHE A 418 12.00 -48.61 -22.16
N ALA A 419 11.61 -49.31 -21.09
CA ALA A 419 10.89 -48.71 -19.96
C ALA A 419 11.72 -47.63 -19.23
N THR A 420 13.01 -47.88 -19.01
CA THR A 420 13.93 -46.92 -18.38
C THR A 420 14.11 -45.68 -19.25
N THR A 421 14.29 -45.86 -20.56
CA THR A 421 14.42 -44.74 -21.50
C THR A 421 13.14 -43.91 -21.58
N CYS A 422 11.97 -44.56 -21.62
CA CYS A 422 10.67 -43.90 -21.59
C CYS A 422 10.51 -43.01 -20.33
N SER A 423 10.84 -43.55 -19.15
CA SER A 423 10.81 -42.81 -17.88
C SER A 423 11.77 -41.61 -17.86
N LEU A 424 13.01 -41.82 -18.32
CA LEU A 424 14.01 -40.76 -18.45
C LEU A 424 13.55 -39.66 -19.41
N ALA A 425 13.03 -40.02 -20.59
CA ALA A 425 12.52 -39.08 -21.57
C ALA A 425 11.33 -38.25 -21.05
N LEU A 426 10.41 -38.85 -20.28
CA LEU A 426 9.31 -38.12 -19.64
C LEU A 426 9.84 -37.10 -18.62
N ARG A 427 10.90 -37.40 -17.87
CA ARG A 427 11.55 -36.41 -16.98
C ARG A 427 12.22 -35.31 -17.78
N LEU A 428 12.96 -35.64 -18.84
CA LEU A 428 13.69 -34.66 -19.66
C LEU A 428 12.75 -33.70 -20.40
N TRP A 429 11.65 -34.17 -20.99
CA TRP A 429 10.72 -33.30 -21.73
C TRP A 429 9.97 -32.29 -20.86
N LYS A 430 9.90 -32.52 -19.53
CA LYS A 430 9.33 -31.61 -18.53
C LYS A 430 10.29 -30.49 -18.10
N LEU A 431 11.58 -30.54 -18.49
CA LEU A 431 12.54 -29.46 -18.23
C LEU A 431 12.26 -28.23 -19.11
N ARG A 432 12.67 -27.03 -18.67
CA ARG A 432 12.60 -25.79 -19.46
C ARG A 432 13.80 -25.64 -20.42
N THR A 433 14.11 -26.70 -21.16
CA THR A 433 15.16 -26.75 -22.21
C THR A 433 14.60 -27.32 -23.51
N ASN A 434 15.28 -27.12 -24.64
CA ASN A 434 14.99 -27.80 -25.90
C ASN A 434 15.99 -28.93 -26.12
N ILE A 435 15.50 -30.15 -26.33
CA ILE A 435 16.35 -31.33 -26.52
C ILE A 435 16.60 -31.52 -28.02
N ARG A 436 17.88 -31.67 -28.39
CA ARG A 436 18.30 -32.13 -29.71
C ARG A 436 19.14 -33.40 -29.56
N VAL A 437 18.65 -34.46 -30.18
CA VAL A 437 19.45 -35.63 -30.56
C VAL A 437 20.08 -35.28 -31.92
N GLU A 438 21.37 -35.54 -32.11
CA GLU A 438 22.04 -35.46 -33.40
C GLU A 438 22.67 -36.82 -33.73
N GLU A 439 22.50 -37.26 -34.97
CA GLU A 439 22.77 -38.63 -35.41
C GLU A 439 23.64 -38.67 -36.68
N LEU A 440 23.86 -39.87 -37.22
CA LEU A 440 24.55 -40.05 -38.49
C LEU A 440 23.76 -39.39 -39.63
N GLY A 441 24.24 -38.25 -40.09
CA GLY A 441 23.57 -37.43 -41.12
C GLY A 441 23.52 -35.94 -40.76
N ASP A 442 23.67 -35.59 -39.48
CA ASP A 442 23.82 -34.19 -39.06
C ASP A 442 25.15 -33.59 -39.55
N ALA A 443 25.11 -32.31 -39.91
CA ALA A 443 26.25 -31.57 -40.46
C ALA A 443 27.49 -31.54 -39.54
N THR A 444 27.28 -31.77 -38.26
CA THR A 444 28.28 -31.86 -37.17
C THR A 444 28.94 -33.24 -37.06
N LEU A 445 28.35 -34.30 -37.63
CA LEU A 445 28.71 -35.70 -37.39
C LEU A 445 29.14 -36.45 -38.67
N HIS A 446 29.59 -35.74 -39.71
CA HIS A 446 30.13 -36.34 -40.93
C HIS A 446 31.61 -36.79 -40.82
N ARG A 447 32.42 -36.13 -39.99
CA ARG A 447 33.86 -36.39 -39.84
C ARG A 447 34.28 -36.30 -38.38
N PHE A 448 35.17 -37.20 -37.96
CA PHE A 448 35.67 -37.23 -36.58
C PHE A 448 36.63 -36.08 -36.28
N GLN A 449 36.51 -35.46 -35.11
CA GLN A 449 37.37 -34.36 -34.67
C GLN A 449 37.61 -34.43 -33.15
N SER A 450 38.77 -34.97 -32.74
CA SER A 450 39.16 -35.19 -31.33
C SER A 450 39.15 -33.92 -30.45
N MET A 451 39.27 -32.74 -31.06
CA MET A 451 39.52 -31.46 -30.39
C MET A 451 38.27 -30.71 -29.92
N PHE A 452 37.07 -31.04 -30.41
CA PHE A 452 35.87 -30.23 -30.15
C PHE A 452 35.10 -30.64 -28.89
N GLY A 453 35.43 -31.80 -28.29
CA GLY A 453 34.92 -32.22 -26.99
C GLY A 453 33.43 -32.58 -26.99
N ASP A 454 32.87 -32.84 -28.17
CA ASP A 454 31.47 -33.10 -28.46
C ASP A 454 31.23 -34.51 -29.05
N MET A 455 32.31 -35.19 -29.42
CA MET A 455 32.35 -36.58 -29.88
C MET A 455 33.58 -37.32 -29.34
N GLU A 456 33.51 -38.66 -29.33
CA GLU A 456 34.57 -39.57 -28.90
C GLU A 456 34.62 -40.81 -29.80
N ALA A 457 35.79 -41.44 -29.94
CA ALA A 457 35.93 -42.68 -30.71
C ALA A 457 35.46 -43.89 -29.89
N HIS A 458 34.78 -44.84 -30.53
CA HIS A 458 34.35 -46.09 -29.90
C HIS A 458 35.58 -46.91 -29.42
N PRO A 459 35.55 -47.55 -28.21
CA PRO A 459 36.75 -48.20 -27.64
C PRO A 459 37.44 -49.24 -28.54
N THR A 460 36.70 -49.94 -29.40
CA THR A 460 37.25 -50.91 -30.37
C THR A 460 38.18 -50.29 -31.43
N VAL A 461 38.15 -48.96 -31.58
CA VAL A 461 38.97 -48.20 -32.53
C VAL A 461 40.40 -47.95 -31.98
N GLY A 462 40.64 -48.20 -30.69
CA GLY A 462 41.97 -48.13 -30.07
C GLY A 462 42.55 -46.71 -29.89
N LEU A 463 41.76 -45.66 -30.14
CA LEU A 463 42.19 -44.27 -30.01
C LEU A 463 42.22 -43.84 -28.54
N LEU A 464 43.36 -43.29 -28.08
CA LEU A 464 43.48 -42.70 -26.75
C LEU A 464 42.88 -41.28 -26.71
N LYS A 465 42.35 -40.87 -25.55
CA LYS A 465 41.70 -39.56 -25.39
C LYS A 465 42.69 -38.41 -25.67
N GLY A 466 42.42 -37.62 -26.70
CA GLY A 466 43.26 -36.51 -27.15
C GLY A 466 44.26 -36.86 -28.28
N ASP A 467 44.29 -38.12 -28.71
CA ASP A 467 45.01 -38.54 -29.93
C ASP A 467 44.24 -38.08 -31.19
N LYS A 468 45.00 -37.68 -32.22
CA LYS A 468 44.53 -37.02 -33.44
C LYS A 468 44.71 -37.85 -34.71
N ARG A 469 45.24 -39.08 -34.62
CA ARG A 469 45.48 -39.96 -35.79
C ARG A 469 44.26 -40.16 -36.71
N PHE A 470 43.06 -39.99 -36.17
CA PHE A 470 41.79 -40.17 -36.90
C PHE A 470 41.03 -38.85 -37.18
N ASP A 471 41.59 -37.68 -36.86
CA ASP A 471 40.97 -36.38 -37.17
C ASP A 471 40.69 -36.24 -38.69
N ASN A 472 39.52 -35.70 -39.02
CA ASN A 472 38.97 -35.52 -40.37
C ASN A 472 38.64 -36.80 -41.16
N ARG A 473 38.80 -38.01 -40.58
CA ARG A 473 38.31 -39.26 -41.20
C ARG A 473 36.77 -39.28 -41.24
N PRO A 474 36.14 -39.94 -42.24
CA PRO A 474 34.69 -40.07 -42.30
C PRO A 474 34.17 -40.88 -41.10
N ILE A 475 33.06 -40.44 -40.52
CA ILE A 475 32.34 -41.25 -39.52
C ILE A 475 31.54 -42.32 -40.27
N CYS A 476 31.75 -43.58 -39.87
CA CYS A 476 31.13 -44.73 -40.53
C CYS A 476 29.88 -45.22 -39.77
N VAL A 477 29.89 -45.16 -38.44
CA VAL A 477 28.76 -45.51 -37.56
C VAL A 477 28.73 -44.55 -36.39
N VAL A 478 27.54 -44.07 -36.01
CA VAL A 478 27.32 -43.35 -34.74
C VAL A 478 26.74 -44.37 -33.75
N VAL A 479 27.57 -44.84 -32.82
CA VAL A 479 27.27 -45.91 -31.84
C VAL A 479 26.46 -45.41 -30.65
N ARG A 480 26.58 -44.11 -30.36
CA ARG A 480 25.74 -43.33 -29.44
C ARG A 480 25.56 -41.94 -30.06
N PRO A 481 24.33 -41.43 -30.21
CA PRO A 481 24.08 -40.10 -30.75
C PRO A 481 24.52 -38.98 -29.78
N ARG A 482 24.76 -37.79 -30.31
CA ARG A 482 25.01 -36.60 -29.47
C ARG A 482 23.69 -36.10 -28.90
N ILE A 483 23.66 -35.78 -27.61
CA ILE A 483 22.46 -35.22 -26.96
C ILE A 483 22.83 -33.86 -26.37
N VAL A 484 22.11 -32.83 -26.81
CA VAL A 484 22.35 -31.43 -26.44
C VAL A 484 21.05 -30.82 -25.91
N SER A 485 21.14 -30.06 -24.82
CA SER A 485 20.08 -29.17 -24.37
C SER A 485 20.37 -27.72 -24.78
N GLU A 486 19.45 -27.13 -25.51
CA GLU A 486 19.50 -25.72 -25.90
C GLU A 486 18.64 -24.89 -24.92
N PRO A 487 19.15 -23.74 -24.42
CA PRO A 487 18.37 -22.86 -23.58
C PRO A 487 17.21 -22.24 -24.38
N VAL A 488 16.08 -22.05 -23.71
CA VAL A 488 14.83 -21.55 -24.33
C VAL A 488 14.89 -20.04 -24.57
N GLU A 489 15.62 -19.33 -23.72
CA GLU A 489 15.81 -17.88 -23.77
C GLU A 489 17.28 -17.54 -23.55
N SER A 490 17.89 -16.86 -24.52
CA SER A 490 19.05 -16.00 -24.31
C SER A 490 19.36 -15.20 -25.58
N GLU A 491 19.45 -13.87 -25.46
CA GLU A 491 19.88 -12.99 -26.56
C GLU A 491 21.32 -13.31 -27.01
N ASN A 492 22.13 -13.81 -26.07
CA ASN A 492 23.37 -14.51 -26.36
C ASN A 492 23.07 -15.95 -26.79
N ARG A 493 23.41 -16.32 -28.03
CA ARG A 493 23.38 -17.74 -28.47
C ARG A 493 24.51 -18.53 -27.80
N GLY A 494 24.29 -18.94 -26.56
CA GLY A 494 25.17 -19.87 -25.86
C GLY A 494 25.30 -21.17 -26.64
N ARG A 495 26.46 -21.83 -26.56
CA ARG A 495 26.56 -23.22 -27.01
C ARG A 495 25.66 -24.07 -26.11
N GLY A 496 24.80 -24.87 -26.73
CA GLY A 496 23.93 -25.81 -26.00
C GLY A 496 24.76 -26.73 -25.10
N ILE A 497 24.18 -27.10 -23.96
CA ILE A 497 24.84 -27.90 -22.96
C ILE A 497 24.82 -29.36 -23.42
N VAL A 498 26.00 -29.96 -23.58
CA VAL A 498 26.09 -31.36 -23.99
C VAL A 498 25.77 -32.26 -22.78
N TRP A 499 24.75 -33.10 -22.96
CA TRP A 499 24.30 -34.15 -22.04
C TRP A 499 24.88 -35.52 -22.41
N SER A 500 25.14 -35.78 -23.68
CA SER A 500 25.91 -36.95 -24.12
C SER A 500 26.74 -36.66 -25.37
N LEU A 501 27.97 -37.16 -25.38
CA LEU A 501 28.89 -37.07 -26.52
C LEU A 501 28.51 -38.11 -27.58
N ALA A 502 28.64 -37.76 -28.86
CA ALA A 502 28.53 -38.78 -29.91
C ALA A 502 29.69 -39.78 -29.78
N GLN A 503 29.39 -41.06 -29.56
CA GLN A 503 30.39 -42.11 -29.65
C GLN A 503 30.38 -42.67 -31.06
N VAL A 504 31.49 -42.55 -31.78
CA VAL A 504 31.54 -42.82 -33.23
C VAL A 504 32.62 -43.84 -33.58
N TRP A 505 32.33 -44.67 -34.57
CA TRP A 505 33.31 -45.58 -35.15
C TRP A 505 33.94 -44.94 -36.40
N VAL A 506 35.27 -45.02 -36.47
CA VAL A 506 36.08 -44.60 -37.61
C VAL A 506 37.11 -45.69 -37.93
N SER A 507 37.47 -45.79 -39.20
CA SER A 507 38.38 -46.82 -39.72
C SER A 507 39.80 -46.68 -39.18
N ASN A 508 40.19 -47.54 -38.23
CA ASN A 508 41.57 -47.74 -37.84
C ASN A 508 42.26 -48.69 -38.83
N TRP A 509 43.10 -48.13 -39.70
CA TRP A 509 43.86 -48.87 -40.73
C TRP A 509 45.26 -49.30 -40.25
N GLU A 510 45.73 -48.85 -39.09
CA GLU A 510 47.11 -49.16 -38.64
C GLU A 510 47.30 -50.64 -38.26
N ASP A 511 46.21 -51.38 -38.04
CA ASP A 511 46.18 -52.84 -37.83
C ASP A 511 45.92 -53.67 -39.10
N ALA A 512 45.74 -53.03 -40.27
CA ALA A 512 45.32 -53.67 -41.52
C ALA A 512 46.43 -53.69 -42.60
N GLY A 513 47.64 -54.12 -42.21
CA GLY A 513 48.67 -54.54 -43.15
C GLY A 513 48.35 -55.92 -43.77
N PRO A 514 48.82 -56.21 -45.00
CA PRO A 514 48.69 -57.53 -45.64
C PRO A 514 49.65 -58.59 -45.06
#